data_AF-A0A4R9JC65-F1
#
_entry.id   AF-A0A4R9JC65-F1
#
_cell.length_a   1.000
_cell.length_b   1.000
_cell.length_c   1.000
_cell.angle_alpha   90.00
_cell.angle_beta   90.00
_cell.angle_gamma   90.00
#
_symmetry.space_group_name_H-M   'P 1'
#
loop_
_entity.id
_entity.type
_entity.pdbx_description
1 polymer ?
#
loop_
_entity_poly.entity_id
_entity_poly.type
_entity_poly.pdbx_seq_one_letter_code
_entity_poly.pdbx_strand_id
1 'polypeptide(L)'
;MAKTANLRWDPIEKRFLYENIVDELKTVVEIIESKGKYFGFRLDEVPEKRTPNSTLKIFRAEDDQEFTEVLGLPGPLQFFSNYHEPPWDRDGLIIIPASEDGKVFKCSYEGMGSTNSFENQLHVQEIVFETLLKLNGSRPMEGDLNMDLHKLINLAAGILPTDAVNRSQLDTKVSKSGDSMTGPLSIPNPTAGGHAVNLSTLNSRFAGRTFWSTIPGLDIDQEADIVLPESGTWMVFFIWCVPANGAGAPPVPWFSESAYWTGSTPFGTISRPGGAIGITDVTNTFRIKKSKFPPEVVCAVSAVKIG
;
A
#
# COMPACT_ATOMS: atom_id res chain seq x y z
N MET A 1 25.07 59.85 -6.62
CA MET A 1 25.86 58.98 -7.52
C MET A 1 25.36 57.56 -7.32
N ALA A 2 25.01 56.84 -8.38
CA ALA A 2 24.63 55.44 -8.28
C ALA A 2 25.79 54.69 -7.62
N LYS A 3 25.56 54.17 -6.41
CA LYS A 3 26.54 53.36 -5.69
C LYS A 3 26.70 52.09 -6.52
N THR A 4 27.79 52.01 -7.29
CA THR A 4 28.10 50.91 -8.19
C THR A 4 27.90 49.59 -7.43
N ALA A 5 27.16 48.65 -8.01
CA ALA A 5 26.91 47.36 -7.40
C ALA A 5 28.25 46.71 -7.03
N ASN A 6 28.54 46.62 -5.73
CA ASN A 6 29.81 46.09 -5.23
C ASN A 6 29.72 44.55 -5.25
N LEU A 7 29.86 44.00 -6.46
CA LEU A 7 29.84 42.56 -6.74
C LEU A 7 31.13 41.94 -6.15
N ARG A 8 31.04 41.39 -4.95
CA ARG A 8 32.16 40.69 -4.28
C ARG A 8 31.93 39.18 -4.16
N TRP A 9 31.23 38.62 -5.12
CA TRP A 9 31.07 37.17 -5.27
C TRP A 9 31.97 36.66 -6.40
N ASP A 10 32.75 35.62 -6.13
CA ASP A 10 33.50 34.90 -7.16
C ASP A 10 32.63 33.79 -7.78
N PRO A 11 32.17 33.93 -9.04
CA PRO A 11 31.29 32.96 -9.67
C PRO A 11 32.00 31.65 -10.05
N ILE A 12 33.33 31.65 -10.13
CA ILE A 12 34.16 30.48 -10.49
C ILE A 12 34.43 29.67 -9.24
N GLU A 13 34.97 30.31 -8.20
CA GLU A 13 35.39 29.64 -6.97
C GLU A 13 34.26 29.44 -5.96
N LYS A 14 33.09 30.01 -6.24
CA LYS A 14 31.90 29.91 -5.39
C LYS A 14 32.15 30.40 -3.96
N ARG A 15 32.81 31.56 -3.82
CA ARG A 15 33.08 32.20 -2.52
C ARG A 15 32.92 33.72 -2.56
N PHE A 16 32.63 34.31 -1.40
CA PHE A 16 32.72 35.75 -1.23
C PHE A 16 34.18 36.20 -1.16
N LEU A 17 34.47 37.32 -1.81
CA LEU A 17 35.74 38.01 -1.74
C LEU A 17 35.62 39.10 -0.67
N TYR A 18 36.38 38.95 0.40
CA TYR A 18 36.35 39.85 1.54
C TYR A 18 37.28 41.04 1.32
N GLU A 19 36.85 42.24 1.72
CA GLU A 19 37.72 43.43 1.80
C GLU A 19 37.60 44.05 3.18
N ASN A 20 38.69 44.60 3.70
CA ASN A 20 38.66 45.31 4.96
C ASN A 20 38.14 46.74 4.75
N ILE A 21 36.94 47.01 5.24
CA ILE A 21 36.34 48.33 5.31
C ILE A 21 36.80 48.99 6.61
N VAL A 22 37.49 50.12 6.49
CA VAL A 22 38.06 50.84 7.64
C VAL A 22 37.40 52.20 7.75
N ASP A 23 36.98 52.54 8.97
CA ASP A 23 36.42 53.84 9.35
C ASP A 23 35.29 54.34 8.43
N GLU A 24 34.36 53.46 8.05
CA GLU A 24 33.11 53.85 7.39
C GLU A 24 32.29 54.74 8.33
N LEU A 25 32.12 56.00 7.93
CA LEU A 25 31.41 56.99 8.74
C LEU A 25 29.90 56.88 8.55
N LYS A 26 29.18 56.76 9.67
CA LYS A 26 27.71 56.70 9.68
C LYS A 26 27.14 57.64 10.73
N THR A 27 26.13 58.40 10.32
CA THR A 27 25.37 59.23 11.24
C THR A 27 24.18 58.45 11.77
N VAL A 28 23.99 58.48 13.08
CA VAL A 28 22.78 57.95 13.72
C VAL A 28 21.61 58.85 13.36
N VAL A 29 20.59 58.25 12.79
CA VAL A 29 19.32 58.90 12.45
C VAL A 29 18.15 58.00 12.86
N GLU A 30 16.96 58.56 12.91
CA GLU A 30 15.75 57.77 13.05
C GLU A 30 15.63 56.77 11.87
N ILE A 31 15.46 55.49 12.19
CA ILE A 31 15.14 54.47 11.19
C ILE A 31 13.68 54.67 10.81
N ILE A 32 13.42 55.23 9.64
CA ILE A 32 12.09 55.65 9.19
C ILE A 32 11.09 54.47 9.24
N GLU A 33 11.54 53.26 8.91
CA GLU A 33 10.73 52.03 8.93
C GLU A 33 10.25 51.66 10.34
N SER A 34 10.96 52.12 11.37
CA SER A 34 10.62 51.88 12.78
C SER A 34 9.52 52.78 13.32
N LYS A 35 9.12 53.83 12.58
CA LYS A 35 8.10 54.82 12.98
C LYS A 35 8.36 55.42 14.37
N GLY A 36 9.56 55.99 14.57
CA GLY A 36 9.98 56.65 15.82
C GLY A 36 10.47 55.71 16.92
N LYS A 37 10.63 54.41 16.66
CA LYS A 37 10.98 53.43 17.70
C LYS A 37 12.49 53.21 17.82
N TYR A 38 13.22 53.24 16.71
CA TYR A 38 14.64 52.88 16.67
C TYR A 38 15.47 53.94 15.96
N PHE A 39 16.69 54.12 16.45
CA PHE A 39 17.69 55.03 15.90
C PHE A 39 18.92 54.21 15.52
N GLY A 40 19.63 54.65 14.49
CA GLY A 40 20.81 53.96 14.02
C GLY A 40 21.14 54.27 12.56
N PHE A 41 21.71 53.30 11.87
CA PHE A 41 22.14 53.44 10.49
C PHE A 41 22.27 52.07 9.81
N ARG A 42 22.42 52.06 8.48
CA ARG A 42 22.75 50.87 7.71
C ARG A 42 24.19 50.93 7.21
N LEU A 43 24.90 49.81 7.29
CA LEU A 43 26.21 49.65 6.66
C LEU A 43 26.07 49.55 5.14
N ASP A 44 27.12 49.93 4.42
CA ASP A 44 27.18 49.84 2.97
C ASP A 44 27.31 48.40 2.48
N GLU A 45 27.94 47.55 3.29
CA GLU A 45 28.21 46.16 3.00
C GLU A 45 27.92 45.25 4.19
N VAL A 46 27.76 43.96 3.90
CA VAL A 46 27.52 42.93 4.92
C VAL A 46 28.84 42.54 5.58
N PRO A 47 29.02 42.69 6.90
CA PRO A 47 30.21 42.22 7.61
C PRO A 47 30.36 40.69 7.64
N GLU A 48 31.61 40.21 7.60
CA GLU A 48 31.96 38.82 7.84
C GLU A 48 31.77 38.49 9.32
N LYS A 49 31.16 37.32 9.57
CA LYS A 49 31.01 36.76 10.91
C LYS A 49 31.89 35.52 11.04
N ARG A 50 33.02 35.66 11.75
CA ARG A 50 33.87 34.53 12.17
C ARG A 50 33.51 34.16 13.61
N THR A 51 32.58 33.23 13.79
CA THR A 51 32.21 32.72 15.13
C THR A 51 33.47 32.35 15.92
N PRO A 52 33.71 32.87 17.14
CA PRO A 52 32.74 33.50 18.04
C PRO A 52 32.59 35.03 17.98
N ASN A 53 33.46 35.77 17.27
CA ASN A 53 33.50 37.24 17.32
C ASN A 53 33.15 37.86 15.96
N SER A 54 32.25 38.85 15.95
CA SER A 54 32.01 39.67 14.76
C SER A 54 33.29 40.40 14.36
N THR A 55 33.54 40.57 13.05
CA THR A 55 34.62 41.47 12.57
C THR A 55 34.24 42.94 12.72
N LEU A 56 32.96 43.21 12.96
CA LEU A 56 32.40 44.54 13.12
C LEU A 56 32.85 45.18 14.43
N LYS A 57 33.45 46.37 14.30
CA LYS A 57 33.75 47.27 15.40
C LYS A 57 33.13 48.62 15.14
N ILE A 58 32.52 49.20 16.17
CA ILE A 58 31.83 50.47 16.11
C ILE A 58 32.38 51.39 17.19
N PHE A 59 32.90 52.55 16.77
CA PHE A 59 33.43 53.57 17.64
C PHE A 59 32.70 54.88 17.40
N ARG A 60 32.39 55.61 18.46
CA ARG A 60 31.86 56.97 18.31
C ARG A 60 32.97 57.89 17.81
N ALA A 61 32.71 58.66 16.77
CA ALA A 61 33.74 59.40 16.06
C ALA A 61 34.33 60.59 16.85
N GLU A 62 33.59 61.11 17.84
CA GLU A 62 33.99 62.30 18.60
C GLU A 62 35.04 62.01 19.69
N ASP A 63 35.03 60.80 20.25
CA ASP A 63 35.85 60.42 21.41
C ASP A 63 36.46 59.02 21.31
N ASP A 64 36.30 58.35 20.17
CA ASP A 64 36.75 56.97 19.93
C ASP A 64 36.23 55.96 20.97
N GLN A 65 35.07 56.25 21.58
CA GLN A 65 34.42 55.33 22.51
C GLN A 65 33.90 54.09 21.77
N GLU A 66 34.40 52.91 22.15
CA GLU A 66 33.94 51.63 21.61
C GLU A 66 32.56 51.26 22.15
N PHE A 67 31.69 50.76 21.26
CA PHE A 67 30.39 50.21 21.61
C PHE A 67 30.41 48.69 21.48
N THR A 68 29.74 48.00 22.39
CA THR A 68 29.69 46.53 22.40
C THR A 68 28.40 45.98 21.78
N GLU A 69 28.52 44.95 20.97
CA GLU A 69 27.37 44.28 20.34
C GLU A 69 26.51 43.52 21.36
N VAL A 70 25.18 43.61 21.21
CA VAL A 70 24.20 42.84 22.00
C VAL A 70 23.11 42.23 21.10
N LEU A 71 22.49 41.14 21.58
CA LEU A 71 21.42 40.42 20.88
C LEU A 71 20.00 40.93 21.21
N GLY A 72 19.88 42.14 21.74
CA GLY A 72 18.62 42.70 22.21
C GLY A 72 18.62 44.23 22.18
N LEU A 73 17.73 44.86 22.95
CA LEU A 73 17.64 46.32 22.99
C LEU A 73 18.96 46.91 23.52
N PRO A 74 19.66 47.77 22.76
CA PRO A 74 20.97 48.29 23.17
C PRO A 74 20.86 49.31 24.32
N GLY A 75 21.75 49.18 25.31
CA GLY A 75 22.01 50.21 26.31
C GLY A 75 23.02 51.29 25.85
N PRO A 76 23.38 52.26 26.70
CA PRO A 76 24.10 53.49 26.31
C PRO A 76 25.43 53.33 25.56
N LEU A 77 26.16 52.25 25.80
CA LEU A 77 27.45 51.95 25.14
C LEU A 77 27.38 50.63 24.35
N GLN A 78 26.19 50.31 23.86
CA GLN A 78 25.90 49.07 23.17
C GLN A 78 25.23 49.34 21.84
N PHE A 79 25.34 48.38 20.93
CA PHE A 79 24.61 48.39 19.68
C PHE A 79 24.00 47.02 19.43
N PHE A 80 22.87 46.99 18.71
CA PHE A 80 22.33 45.77 18.15
C PHE A 80 22.68 45.71 16.67
N SER A 81 23.03 44.52 16.20
CA SER A 81 23.11 44.22 14.78
C SER A 81 22.27 42.98 14.46
N ASN A 82 21.63 42.99 13.30
CA ASN A 82 20.98 41.79 12.77
C ASN A 82 21.98 40.82 12.11
N TYR A 83 23.29 41.07 12.20
CA TYR A 83 24.29 40.14 11.66
C TYR A 83 24.40 38.84 12.45
N HIS A 84 23.79 38.79 13.64
CA HIS A 84 23.62 37.55 14.37
C HIS A 84 22.61 36.60 13.73
N GLU A 85 21.73 37.13 12.90
CA GLU A 85 20.71 36.38 12.19
C GLU A 85 21.32 35.67 10.96
N PRO A 86 20.59 34.73 10.37
CA PRO A 86 21.06 34.05 9.17
C PRO A 86 21.37 35.04 8.03
N PRO A 87 22.30 34.72 7.11
CA PRO A 87 22.78 35.64 6.08
C PRO A 87 21.70 36.34 5.24
N TRP A 88 20.52 35.72 5.08
CA TRP A 88 19.40 36.27 4.32
C TRP A 88 18.60 37.36 5.06
N ASP A 89 18.71 37.46 6.38
CA ASP A 89 18.05 38.48 7.19
C ASP A 89 18.97 39.69 7.48
N ARG A 90 20.21 39.68 6.98
CA ARG A 90 21.25 40.69 7.22
C ARG A 90 21.12 41.89 6.26
N ASP A 91 20.21 42.80 6.58
CA ASP A 91 19.96 44.03 5.80
C ASP A 91 20.94 45.18 6.08
N GLY A 92 21.91 44.97 6.96
CA GLY A 92 22.91 45.97 7.29
C GLY A 92 22.59 46.83 8.52
N LEU A 93 21.49 46.56 9.21
CA LEU A 93 20.93 47.43 10.23
C LEU A 93 21.72 47.39 11.55
N ILE A 94 22.18 48.56 11.96
CA ILE A 94 22.73 48.82 13.29
C ILE A 94 21.73 49.68 14.06
N ILE A 95 21.34 49.23 15.24
CA ILE A 95 20.51 50.00 16.17
C ILE A 95 21.38 50.50 17.33
N ILE A 96 21.29 51.79 17.60
CA ILE A 96 22.01 52.50 18.67
C ILE A 96 20.97 53.22 19.54
N PRO A 97 21.24 53.47 20.84
CA PRO A 97 20.33 54.23 21.68
C PRO A 97 19.99 55.61 21.11
N ALA A 98 18.74 56.04 21.30
CA ALA A 98 18.26 57.36 20.88
C ALA A 98 19.04 58.54 21.47
N SER A 99 19.79 58.32 22.56
CA SER A 99 20.68 59.34 23.14
C SER A 99 21.83 59.76 22.21
N GLU A 100 22.16 58.92 21.23
CA GLU A 100 23.23 59.16 20.27
C GLU A 100 22.71 59.73 18.93
N ASP A 101 21.45 60.18 18.87
CA ASP A 101 20.88 60.76 17.65
C ASP A 101 21.71 61.95 17.11
N GLY A 102 21.97 61.96 15.81
CA GLY A 102 22.82 62.93 15.12
C GLY A 102 24.33 62.74 15.33
N LYS A 103 24.77 61.81 16.18
CA LYS A 103 26.20 61.50 16.36
C LYS A 103 26.74 60.67 15.19
N VAL A 104 28.04 60.81 14.94
CA VAL A 104 28.74 60.08 13.88
C VAL A 104 29.55 58.94 14.51
N PHE A 105 29.52 57.78 13.87
CA PHE A 105 30.24 56.58 14.26
C PHE A 105 31.17 56.13 13.14
N LYS A 106 32.35 55.62 13.53
CA LYS A 106 33.32 54.94 12.68
C LYS A 106 33.06 53.44 12.77
N CYS A 107 32.82 52.81 11.63
CA CYS A 107 32.61 51.36 11.54
C CYS A 107 33.77 50.72 10.79
N SER A 108 34.34 49.64 11.35
CA SER A 108 35.38 48.85 10.69
C SER A 108 35.00 47.37 10.68
N TYR A 109 35.12 46.69 9.53
CA TYR A 109 34.72 45.29 9.34
C TYR A 109 35.27 44.66 8.04
N GLU A 110 35.26 43.34 7.95
CA GLU A 110 35.53 42.63 6.67
C GLU A 110 34.21 42.53 5.87
N GLY A 111 34.06 43.26 4.76
CA GLY A 111 32.82 43.36 3.98
C GLY A 111 32.70 42.33 2.84
N MET A 112 31.50 41.78 2.64
CA MET A 112 31.15 40.80 1.59
C MET A 112 30.32 41.39 0.44
N GLY A 113 30.37 42.70 0.20
CA GLY A 113 29.58 43.36 -0.84
C GLY A 113 28.24 43.90 -0.33
N SER A 114 27.50 44.57 -1.23
CA SER A 114 26.40 45.45 -0.84
C SER A 114 25.24 44.73 -0.14
N THR A 115 24.73 45.34 0.94
CA THR A 115 23.62 44.87 1.78
C THR A 115 22.29 44.70 1.04
N ASN A 116 22.10 45.36 -0.11
CA ASN A 116 20.87 45.33 -0.89
C ASN A 116 21.09 45.06 -2.39
N SER A 117 22.17 44.38 -2.77
CA SER A 117 22.33 43.98 -4.18
C SER A 117 21.36 42.84 -4.52
N PHE A 118 20.65 42.98 -5.65
CA PHE A 118 19.75 41.97 -6.20
C PHE A 118 20.50 40.66 -6.44
N GLU A 119 21.78 40.75 -6.80
CA GLU A 119 22.66 39.62 -7.06
C GLU A 119 23.05 38.86 -5.78
N ASN A 120 23.34 39.55 -4.66
CA ASN A 120 23.56 38.88 -3.38
C ASN A 120 22.28 38.17 -2.91
N GLN A 121 21.11 38.81 -3.06
CA GLN A 121 19.83 38.18 -2.70
C GLN A 121 19.48 37.00 -3.61
N LEU A 122 19.68 37.13 -4.93
CA LEU A 122 19.45 36.07 -5.91
C LEU A 122 20.35 34.86 -5.64
N HIS A 123 21.62 35.10 -5.32
CA HIS A 123 22.56 34.01 -5.07
C HIS A 123 22.33 33.33 -3.72
N VAL A 124 21.97 34.08 -2.67
CA VAL A 124 21.52 33.50 -1.41
C VAL A 124 20.27 32.65 -1.62
N GLN A 125 19.34 33.08 -2.48
CA GLN A 125 18.21 32.25 -2.88
C GLN A 125 18.65 30.99 -3.65
N GLU A 126 19.63 31.08 -4.55
CA GLU A 126 20.17 29.91 -5.25
C GLU A 126 20.77 28.88 -4.28
N ILE A 127 21.58 29.30 -3.31
CA ILE A 127 22.14 28.42 -2.27
C ILE A 127 21.02 27.75 -1.46
N VAL A 128 19.96 28.48 -1.10
CA VAL A 128 18.81 27.90 -0.39
C VAL A 128 18.03 26.94 -1.28
N PHE A 129 17.78 27.29 -2.55
CA PHE A 129 17.18 26.38 -3.53
C PHE A 129 18.05 25.16 -3.83
N GLU A 130 19.34 25.23 -3.54
CA GLU A 130 20.23 24.08 -3.58
C GLU A 130 20.08 23.13 -2.36
N THR A 131 19.36 23.52 -1.32
CA THR A 131 19.04 22.61 -0.20
C THR A 131 17.61 22.07 -0.26
N LEU A 132 16.79 22.60 -1.17
CA LEU A 132 15.39 22.21 -1.35
C LEU A 132 15.18 21.25 -2.53
N LEU A 133 14.08 20.50 -2.47
CA LEU A 133 13.65 19.69 -3.60
C LEU A 133 13.15 20.58 -4.74
N LYS A 134 13.62 20.33 -5.96
CA LYS A 134 13.20 21.13 -7.13
C LYS A 134 11.90 20.57 -7.73
N LEU A 135 10.95 21.45 -8.03
CA LEU A 135 9.66 21.11 -8.64
C LEU A 135 9.80 20.41 -10.01
N ASN A 136 10.86 20.74 -10.75
CA ASN A 136 11.14 20.12 -12.05
C ASN A 136 11.77 18.71 -11.95
N GLY A 137 12.00 18.20 -10.74
CA GLY A 137 12.55 16.87 -10.51
C GLY A 137 14.02 16.71 -10.92
N SER A 138 14.72 17.80 -11.27
CA SER A 138 16.10 17.73 -11.77
C SER A 138 17.13 17.39 -10.70
N ARG A 139 16.70 17.24 -9.44
CA ARG A 139 17.53 16.82 -8.30
C ARG A 139 16.89 15.63 -7.60
N PRO A 140 17.61 14.50 -7.44
CA PRO A 140 17.11 13.35 -6.71
C PRO A 140 16.98 13.66 -5.22
N MET A 141 16.11 12.93 -4.54
CA MET A 141 16.11 12.85 -3.08
C MET A 141 17.23 11.88 -2.67
N GLU A 142 18.23 12.38 -1.95
CA GLU A 142 19.31 11.53 -1.38
C GLU A 142 18.86 10.78 -0.12
N GLY A 143 17.71 11.15 0.47
CA GLY A 143 17.12 10.50 1.64
C GLY A 143 15.61 10.34 1.53
N ASP A 144 14.99 9.71 2.54
CA ASP A 144 13.56 9.40 2.54
C ASP A 144 12.67 10.64 2.72
N LEU A 145 11.53 10.66 2.04
CA LEU A 145 10.49 11.68 2.26
C LEU A 145 9.59 11.28 3.43
N ASN A 146 9.71 11.98 4.56
CA ASN A 146 8.73 11.89 5.64
C ASN A 146 7.59 12.90 5.43
N MET A 147 6.37 12.40 5.18
CA MET A 147 5.16 13.23 5.04
C MET A 147 4.48 13.55 6.38
N ASP A 148 5.03 13.05 7.49
CA ASP A 148 4.39 13.06 8.81
C ASP A 148 2.95 12.50 8.71
N LEU A 149 1.95 13.19 9.25
CA LEU A 149 0.55 12.77 9.17
C LEU A 149 -0.22 13.39 7.99
N HIS A 150 0.49 13.82 6.94
CA HIS A 150 -0.10 14.45 5.76
C HIS A 150 -0.31 13.47 4.60
N LYS A 151 -1.23 13.82 3.71
CA LYS A 151 -1.57 13.01 2.52
C LYS A 151 -0.81 13.51 1.29
N LEU A 152 -0.41 12.58 0.43
CA LEU A 152 -0.08 12.89 -0.96
C LEU A 152 -1.37 12.96 -1.79
N ILE A 153 -1.77 14.19 -2.15
CA ILE A 153 -2.99 14.43 -2.92
C ILE A 153 -2.68 14.52 -4.43
N ASN A 154 -3.68 14.21 -5.26
CA ASN A 154 -3.58 14.25 -6.73
C ASN A 154 -2.49 13.34 -7.32
N LEU A 155 -2.19 12.22 -6.66
CA LEU A 155 -1.29 11.20 -7.20
C LEU A 155 -1.95 10.43 -8.35
N ALA A 156 -1.38 10.53 -9.55
CA ALA A 156 -1.79 9.73 -10.71
C ALA A 156 -1.58 8.23 -10.43
N ALA A 157 -2.29 7.37 -11.17
CA ALA A 157 -2.16 5.93 -11.01
C ALA A 157 -0.75 5.48 -11.43
N GLY A 158 -0.08 4.71 -10.56
CA GLY A 158 1.25 4.14 -10.86
C GLY A 158 1.17 3.11 -11.99
N ILE A 159 2.17 3.14 -12.88
CA ILE A 159 2.26 2.28 -14.07
C ILE A 159 3.48 1.34 -13.97
N LEU A 160 4.61 1.86 -13.52
CA LEU A 160 5.85 1.12 -13.37
C LEU A 160 5.96 0.44 -11.98
N PRO A 161 6.78 -0.60 -11.84
CA PRO A 161 6.94 -1.31 -10.55
C PRO A 161 7.47 -0.44 -9.40
N THR A 162 8.10 0.69 -9.71
CA THR A 162 8.68 1.64 -8.74
C THR A 162 7.76 2.83 -8.45
N ASP A 163 6.59 2.90 -9.07
CA ASP A 163 5.67 4.01 -8.87
C ASP A 163 4.89 3.86 -7.56
N ALA A 164 4.58 4.99 -6.93
CA ALA A 164 3.63 5.01 -5.83
C ALA A 164 2.22 4.66 -6.36
N VAL A 165 1.48 3.86 -5.60
CA VAL A 165 0.08 3.51 -5.91
C VAL A 165 -0.87 4.47 -5.23
N ASN A 166 -1.89 4.93 -5.96
CA ASN A 166 -2.96 5.71 -5.35
C ASN A 166 -4.05 4.80 -4.77
N ARG A 167 -4.94 5.37 -3.96
CA ARG A 167 -5.97 4.59 -3.25
C ARG A 167 -6.95 3.89 -4.19
N SER A 168 -7.34 4.51 -5.31
CA SER A 168 -8.30 3.90 -6.22
C SER A 168 -7.75 2.64 -6.89
N GLN A 169 -6.44 2.57 -7.17
CA GLN A 169 -5.80 1.33 -7.62
C GLN A 169 -5.92 0.22 -6.58
N LEU A 170 -5.73 0.53 -5.29
CA LEU A 170 -5.86 -0.46 -4.22
C LEU A 170 -7.30 -0.96 -4.05
N ASP A 171 -8.28 -0.05 -4.09
CA ASP A 171 -9.71 -0.38 -3.94
C ASP A 171 -10.20 -1.36 -5.03
N THR A 172 -9.56 -1.39 -6.21
CA THR A 172 -9.91 -2.31 -7.31
C THR A 172 -9.32 -3.72 -7.22
N LYS A 173 -8.45 -4.00 -6.24
CA LYS A 173 -7.72 -5.29 -6.20
C LYS A 173 -8.27 -6.30 -5.20
N VAL A 174 -8.89 -5.85 -4.11
CA VAL A 174 -9.51 -6.74 -3.11
C VAL A 174 -10.68 -6.03 -2.42
N SER A 175 -11.89 -6.17 -2.96
CA SER A 175 -13.09 -5.80 -2.20
C SER A 175 -13.40 -6.85 -1.13
N LYS A 176 -13.47 -6.43 0.14
CA LYS A 176 -13.69 -7.30 1.33
C LYS A 176 -15.07 -7.98 1.39
N SER A 177 -15.94 -7.74 0.42
CA SER A 177 -17.20 -8.48 0.25
C SER A 177 -17.56 -8.57 -1.24
N GLY A 178 -17.52 -9.76 -1.81
CA GLY A 178 -18.17 -10.05 -3.10
C GLY A 178 -17.43 -9.61 -4.36
N ASP A 179 -16.10 -9.47 -4.33
CA ASP A 179 -15.34 -9.21 -5.56
C ASP A 179 -15.42 -10.41 -6.53
N SER A 180 -15.60 -10.13 -7.81
CA SER A 180 -15.60 -11.14 -8.87
C SER A 180 -14.19 -11.20 -9.44
N MET A 181 -13.37 -12.14 -8.95
CA MET A 181 -12.05 -12.37 -9.53
C MET A 181 -12.23 -12.84 -10.97
N THR A 182 -11.87 -11.99 -11.93
CA THR A 182 -11.83 -12.35 -13.35
C THR A 182 -10.51 -13.06 -13.63
N GLY A 183 -10.60 -14.26 -14.23
CA GLY A 183 -9.46 -15.13 -14.49
C GLY A 183 -9.34 -16.33 -13.54
N PRO A 184 -8.48 -17.31 -13.83
CA PRO A 184 -8.31 -18.49 -12.98
C PRO A 184 -7.67 -18.10 -11.65
N LEU A 185 -8.37 -18.35 -10.55
CA LEU A 185 -7.74 -18.33 -9.23
C LEU A 185 -6.81 -19.54 -9.13
N SER A 186 -5.50 -19.30 -9.18
CA SER A 186 -4.50 -20.33 -8.95
C SER A 186 -4.50 -20.71 -7.47
N ILE A 187 -5.21 -21.78 -7.13
CA ILE A 187 -5.10 -22.41 -5.81
C ILE A 187 -4.05 -23.50 -5.96
N PRO A 188 -2.83 -23.35 -5.41
CA PRO A 188 -1.70 -24.26 -5.65
C PRO A 188 -1.93 -25.69 -5.13
N ASN A 189 -3.05 -25.96 -4.46
CA ASN A 189 -3.44 -27.31 -4.05
C ASN A 189 -4.97 -27.43 -3.84
N PRO A 190 -5.79 -27.60 -4.90
CA PRO A 190 -7.25 -27.67 -4.79
C PRO A 190 -7.78 -28.91 -4.04
N THR A 191 -6.88 -29.75 -3.51
CA THR A 191 -7.23 -30.99 -2.79
C THR A 191 -7.14 -30.87 -1.26
N ALA A 192 -6.64 -29.76 -0.72
CA ALA A 192 -6.67 -29.52 0.73
C ALA A 192 -8.11 -29.26 1.21
N GLY A 193 -8.45 -29.80 2.39
CA GLY A 193 -9.77 -29.58 3.01
C GLY A 193 -10.05 -28.10 3.25
N GLY A 194 -11.24 -27.64 2.87
CA GLY A 194 -11.66 -26.23 2.99
C GLY A 194 -11.71 -25.45 1.66
N HIS A 195 -11.23 -26.03 0.56
CA HIS A 195 -11.34 -25.43 -0.77
C HIS A 195 -12.70 -25.72 -1.42
N ALA A 196 -13.28 -24.72 -2.07
CA ALA A 196 -14.50 -24.88 -2.86
C ALA A 196 -14.22 -25.73 -4.10
N VAL A 197 -14.90 -26.87 -4.23
CA VAL A 197 -14.87 -27.71 -5.44
C VAL A 197 -16.00 -27.24 -6.36
N ASN A 198 -15.74 -27.07 -7.66
CA ASN A 198 -16.81 -26.67 -8.58
C ASN A 198 -17.86 -27.79 -8.76
N LEU A 199 -19.09 -27.40 -9.12
CA LEU A 199 -20.21 -28.34 -9.27
C LEU A 199 -19.93 -29.43 -10.33
N SER A 200 -19.16 -29.12 -11.37
CA SER A 200 -18.78 -30.09 -12.42
C SER A 200 -17.87 -31.21 -11.89
N THR A 201 -16.87 -30.88 -11.09
CA THR A 201 -15.98 -31.84 -10.43
C THR A 201 -16.74 -32.64 -9.37
N LEU A 202 -17.67 -32.02 -8.64
CA LEU A 202 -18.53 -32.73 -7.71
C LEU A 202 -19.45 -33.73 -8.43
N ASN A 203 -20.12 -33.29 -9.50
CA ASN A 203 -21.03 -34.12 -10.29
C ASN A 203 -20.31 -35.26 -10.99
N SER A 204 -19.11 -35.05 -11.52
CA SER A 204 -18.31 -36.13 -12.12
C SER A 204 -17.90 -37.20 -11.10
N ARG A 205 -17.58 -36.80 -9.85
CA ARG A 205 -17.32 -37.76 -8.77
C ARG A 205 -18.56 -38.56 -8.37
N PHE A 206 -19.75 -37.98 -8.43
CA PHE A 206 -20.99 -38.71 -8.14
C PHE A 206 -21.40 -39.62 -9.30
N ALA A 207 -21.40 -39.12 -10.54
CA ALA A 207 -21.79 -39.89 -11.72
C ALA A 207 -20.88 -41.10 -11.95
N GLY A 208 -19.59 -41.02 -11.61
CA GLY A 208 -18.67 -42.15 -11.69
C GLY A 208 -18.86 -43.21 -10.61
N ARG A 209 -19.71 -42.96 -9.59
CA ARG A 209 -19.89 -43.86 -8.44
C ARG A 209 -21.32 -44.36 -8.28
N THR A 210 -22.24 -43.99 -9.16
CA THR A 210 -23.63 -44.45 -9.12
C THR A 210 -24.01 -45.20 -10.40
N PHE A 211 -24.85 -46.22 -10.24
CA PHE A 211 -25.39 -47.01 -11.34
C PHE A 211 -26.90 -47.16 -11.15
N TRP A 212 -27.64 -47.14 -12.25
CA TRP A 212 -29.07 -47.40 -12.27
C TRP A 212 -29.42 -48.25 -13.49
N SER A 213 -30.22 -49.29 -13.29
CA SER A 213 -30.74 -50.11 -14.38
C SER A 213 -32.13 -50.63 -14.07
N THR A 214 -32.92 -50.86 -15.11
CA THR A 214 -34.24 -51.45 -15.03
C THR A 214 -34.15 -52.92 -15.41
N ILE A 215 -34.81 -53.78 -14.64
CA ILE A 215 -34.94 -55.21 -14.90
C ILE A 215 -36.33 -55.44 -15.49
N PRO A 216 -36.44 -56.08 -16.67
CA PRO A 216 -37.72 -56.50 -17.24
C PRO A 216 -38.48 -57.43 -16.27
N GLY A 217 -39.81 -57.44 -16.31
CA GLY A 217 -40.60 -58.34 -15.48
C GLY A 217 -40.18 -59.80 -15.68
N LEU A 218 -39.55 -60.40 -14.67
CA LEU A 218 -39.14 -61.81 -14.68
C LEU A 218 -40.33 -62.69 -14.28
N ASP A 219 -40.41 -63.92 -14.78
CA ASP A 219 -41.31 -64.95 -14.25
C ASP A 219 -40.72 -65.65 -13.03
N ILE A 220 -41.53 -66.44 -12.33
CA ILE A 220 -41.07 -67.25 -11.20
C ILE A 220 -39.94 -68.18 -11.64
N ASP A 221 -38.90 -68.28 -10.80
CA ASP A 221 -37.66 -69.03 -11.03
C ASP A 221 -36.77 -68.59 -12.20
N GLN A 222 -37.15 -67.54 -12.95
CA GLN A 222 -36.26 -66.98 -13.96
C GLN A 222 -35.10 -66.20 -13.32
N GLU A 223 -33.97 -66.26 -14.02
CA GLU A 223 -32.74 -65.56 -13.66
C GLU A 223 -32.42 -64.45 -14.64
N ALA A 224 -31.81 -63.37 -14.16
CA ALA A 224 -31.27 -62.31 -15.00
C ALA A 224 -29.88 -61.88 -14.52
N ASP A 225 -29.02 -61.56 -15.48
CA ASP A 225 -27.70 -60.99 -15.24
C ASP A 225 -27.77 -59.46 -15.26
N ILE A 226 -27.18 -58.83 -14.25
CA ILE A 226 -27.03 -57.38 -14.17
C ILE A 226 -25.55 -57.04 -14.20
N VAL A 227 -25.16 -56.33 -15.25
CA VAL A 227 -23.79 -55.90 -15.51
C VAL A 227 -23.61 -54.47 -15.01
N LEU A 228 -22.75 -54.30 -14.01
CA LEU A 228 -22.28 -53.03 -13.49
C LEU A 228 -21.23 -52.41 -14.45
N PRO A 229 -21.03 -51.08 -14.42
CA PRO A 229 -20.16 -50.39 -15.37
C PRO A 229 -18.70 -50.87 -15.35
N GLU A 230 -18.23 -51.36 -14.20
CA GLU A 230 -16.86 -51.82 -14.00
C GLU A 230 -16.77 -52.79 -12.81
N SER A 231 -15.70 -53.60 -12.77
CA SER A 231 -15.38 -54.45 -11.62
C SER A 231 -14.99 -53.61 -10.41
N GLY A 232 -15.36 -54.04 -9.21
CA GLY A 232 -14.95 -53.42 -7.96
C GLY A 232 -15.99 -53.55 -6.87
N THR A 233 -15.77 -52.82 -5.79
CA THR A 233 -16.59 -52.80 -4.58
C THR A 233 -17.88 -52.00 -4.78
N TRP A 234 -19.01 -52.69 -4.94
CA TRP A 234 -20.33 -52.07 -5.08
C TRP A 234 -21.26 -52.43 -3.94
N MET A 235 -22.01 -51.44 -3.46
CA MET A 235 -23.19 -51.64 -2.63
C MET A 235 -24.42 -51.57 -3.52
N VAL A 236 -25.18 -52.67 -3.54
CA VAL A 236 -26.32 -52.82 -4.46
C VAL A 236 -27.63 -52.71 -3.67
N PHE A 237 -28.53 -51.88 -4.19
CA PHE A 237 -29.87 -51.63 -3.68
C PHE A 237 -30.90 -52.09 -4.71
N PHE A 238 -31.90 -52.81 -4.25
CA PHE A 238 -33.05 -53.20 -5.09
C PHE A 238 -34.20 -52.25 -4.82
N ILE A 239 -34.72 -51.65 -5.87
CA ILE A 239 -35.83 -50.71 -5.81
C ILE A 239 -36.92 -51.27 -6.72
N TRP A 240 -37.99 -51.78 -6.12
CA TRP A 240 -39.16 -52.23 -6.87
C TRP A 240 -40.14 -51.06 -6.99
N CYS A 241 -40.46 -50.65 -8.22
CA CYS A 241 -41.35 -49.52 -8.48
C CYS A 241 -42.74 -50.05 -8.87
N VAL A 242 -43.81 -49.48 -8.30
CA VAL A 242 -45.16 -49.57 -8.86
C VAL A 242 -45.51 -48.21 -9.46
N PRO A 243 -45.82 -48.12 -10.76
CA PRO A 243 -46.71 -47.07 -11.25
C PRO A 243 -47.74 -47.64 -12.25
N ALA A 244 -48.88 -47.03 -12.57
CA ALA A 244 -49.30 -45.64 -12.40
C ALA A 244 -50.79 -45.50 -12.01
N ASN A 245 -51.50 -46.59 -11.70
CA ASN A 245 -52.95 -46.52 -11.42
C ASN A 245 -53.27 -46.88 -9.96
N GLY A 246 -53.02 -45.90 -9.09
CA GLY A 246 -53.98 -45.47 -8.08
C GLY A 246 -54.22 -46.34 -6.85
N ALA A 247 -53.31 -46.28 -5.86
CA ALA A 247 -53.68 -45.95 -4.47
C ALA A 247 -52.43 -45.90 -3.57
N GLY A 248 -51.83 -44.70 -3.44
CA GLY A 248 -51.33 -44.15 -2.17
C GLY A 248 -50.27 -44.86 -1.33
N ALA A 249 -49.71 -46.01 -1.73
CA ALA A 249 -48.63 -46.64 -0.97
C ALA A 249 -47.26 -46.30 -1.57
N PRO A 250 -46.23 -45.96 -0.76
CA PRO A 250 -44.85 -45.92 -1.24
C PRO A 250 -44.48 -47.28 -1.84
N PRO A 251 -43.49 -47.37 -2.75
CA PRO A 251 -42.98 -48.66 -3.21
C PRO A 251 -42.63 -49.52 -1.99
N VAL A 252 -43.46 -50.52 -1.72
CA VAL A 252 -43.24 -51.44 -0.61
C VAL A 252 -42.01 -52.28 -1.02
N PRO A 253 -40.94 -52.34 -0.21
CA PRO A 253 -39.77 -53.12 -0.57
C PRO A 253 -40.10 -54.63 -0.48
N TRP A 254 -40.23 -55.29 -1.63
CA TRP A 254 -40.34 -56.75 -1.74
C TRP A 254 -38.98 -57.33 -2.16
N PHE A 255 -38.60 -58.52 -1.67
CA PHE A 255 -37.22 -59.02 -1.70
C PHE A 255 -37.01 -60.19 -2.67
N SER A 256 -35.80 -60.35 -3.23
CA SER A 256 -35.38 -61.61 -3.87
C SER A 256 -34.90 -62.60 -2.79
N GLU A 257 -35.22 -63.89 -2.93
CA GLU A 257 -34.74 -64.91 -1.98
C GLU A 257 -33.28 -65.32 -2.20
N SER A 258 -32.67 -64.98 -3.35
CA SER A 258 -31.26 -65.24 -3.64
C SER A 258 -30.68 -64.28 -4.68
N ALA A 259 -29.51 -63.71 -4.39
CA ALA A 259 -28.63 -63.07 -5.35
C ALA A 259 -27.21 -63.60 -5.18
N TYR A 260 -26.50 -63.78 -6.29
CA TYR A 260 -25.16 -64.32 -6.28
C TYR A 260 -24.32 -63.76 -7.41
N TRP A 261 -23.02 -63.62 -7.18
CA TRP A 261 -22.10 -63.28 -8.27
C TRP A 261 -21.93 -64.48 -9.16
N THR A 262 -21.82 -64.25 -10.46
CA THR A 262 -21.60 -65.32 -11.43
C THR A 262 -20.36 -66.14 -11.04
N GLY A 263 -20.56 -67.43 -10.73
CA GLY A 263 -19.48 -68.33 -10.26
C GLY A 263 -19.22 -68.33 -8.74
N SER A 264 -20.03 -67.67 -7.92
CA SER A 264 -19.95 -67.69 -6.45
C SER A 264 -21.09 -68.50 -5.82
N THR A 265 -20.89 -68.99 -4.59
CA THR A 265 -21.98 -69.60 -3.80
C THR A 265 -23.04 -68.54 -3.45
N PRO A 266 -24.33 -68.90 -3.39
CA PRO A 266 -25.39 -67.95 -3.08
C PRO A 266 -25.13 -67.17 -1.78
N PHE A 267 -25.22 -65.84 -1.84
CA PHE A 267 -25.35 -65.06 -0.62
C PHE A 267 -26.70 -65.41 -0.01
N GLY A 268 -26.71 -65.70 1.29
CA GLY A 268 -27.87 -66.24 2.02
C GLY A 268 -29.15 -65.44 1.82
N THR A 269 -30.27 -66.07 2.18
CA THR A 269 -31.64 -65.55 2.00
C THR A 269 -31.81 -64.16 2.60
N ILE A 270 -32.26 -63.19 1.80
CA ILE A 270 -32.59 -61.84 2.26
C ILE A 270 -33.98 -61.88 2.89
N SER A 271 -34.06 -61.80 4.22
CA SER A 271 -35.33 -61.94 4.96
C SER A 271 -35.93 -60.63 5.48
N ARG A 272 -35.34 -59.46 5.16
CA ARG A 272 -35.82 -58.16 5.69
C ARG A 272 -36.01 -57.09 4.60
N PRO A 273 -37.08 -56.25 4.69
CA PRO A 273 -37.31 -55.16 3.75
C PRO A 273 -36.16 -54.16 3.75
N GLY A 274 -35.62 -53.83 2.57
CA GLY A 274 -34.63 -52.76 2.39
C GLY A 274 -33.17 -53.11 2.72
N GLY A 275 -32.81 -54.39 2.83
CA GLY A 275 -31.41 -54.80 3.01
C GLY A 275 -30.57 -54.58 1.74
N ALA A 276 -29.40 -53.96 1.88
CA ALA A 276 -28.40 -53.92 0.80
C ALA A 276 -27.90 -55.34 0.48
N ILE A 277 -27.74 -55.65 -0.81
CA ILE A 277 -27.06 -56.89 -1.23
C ILE A 277 -25.55 -56.66 -1.10
N GLY A 278 -24.87 -57.68 -0.57
CA GLY A 278 -23.49 -57.65 -0.10
C GLY A 278 -22.45 -57.09 -1.09
N ILE A 279 -21.31 -56.77 -0.51
CA ILE A 279 -20.15 -56.14 -1.15
C ILE A 279 -19.34 -57.21 -1.90
N THR A 280 -18.92 -56.95 -3.14
CA THR A 280 -18.00 -57.83 -3.91
C THR A 280 -16.87 -57.03 -4.51
N ASP A 281 -15.74 -57.64 -4.84
CA ASP A 281 -14.63 -57.03 -5.59
C ASP A 281 -14.33 -57.76 -6.91
N VAL A 282 -14.95 -58.92 -7.16
CA VAL A 282 -14.41 -59.92 -8.11
C VAL A 282 -14.94 -59.79 -9.54
N THR A 283 -16.23 -59.49 -9.71
CA THR A 283 -16.89 -59.47 -11.04
C THR A 283 -17.86 -58.30 -11.14
N ASN A 284 -18.00 -57.71 -12.33
CA ASN A 284 -18.99 -56.66 -12.57
C ASN A 284 -20.41 -57.19 -12.82
N THR A 285 -20.63 -58.51 -12.82
CA THR A 285 -21.93 -59.12 -13.16
C THR A 285 -22.46 -59.98 -12.02
N PHE A 286 -23.61 -59.59 -11.47
CA PHE A 286 -24.34 -60.43 -10.52
C PHE A 286 -25.61 -60.98 -11.16
N ARG A 287 -26.04 -62.13 -10.67
CA ARG A 287 -27.23 -62.82 -11.09
C ARG A 287 -28.30 -62.74 -10.01
N ILE A 288 -29.53 -62.50 -10.45
CA ILE A 288 -30.72 -62.47 -9.60
C ILE A 288 -31.69 -63.56 -10.01
N LYS A 289 -32.42 -64.12 -9.04
CA LYS A 289 -33.49 -65.08 -9.27
C LYS A 289 -34.78 -64.61 -8.62
N LYS A 290 -35.90 -64.68 -9.36
CA LYS A 290 -37.24 -64.38 -8.82
C LYS A 290 -37.83 -65.62 -8.17
N SER A 291 -38.34 -65.53 -6.93
CA SER A 291 -38.82 -66.71 -6.22
C SER A 291 -40.29 -66.68 -5.77
N LYS A 292 -40.88 -65.54 -5.40
CA LYS A 292 -42.25 -65.51 -4.85
C LYS A 292 -43.05 -64.21 -5.09
N PHE A 293 -43.30 -63.80 -6.34
CA PHE A 293 -44.14 -62.59 -6.60
C PHE A 293 -44.94 -62.69 -7.91
N PRO A 294 -46.05 -61.92 -8.06
CA PRO A 294 -46.86 -61.91 -9.27
C PRO A 294 -46.02 -61.69 -10.54
N PRO A 295 -46.35 -62.37 -11.65
CA PRO A 295 -45.66 -62.21 -12.92
C PRO A 295 -45.71 -60.74 -13.39
N GLU A 296 -44.72 -60.32 -14.19
CA GLU A 296 -44.75 -59.07 -14.99
C GLU A 296 -44.48 -57.71 -14.29
N VAL A 297 -44.10 -57.63 -13.01
CA VAL A 297 -43.72 -56.34 -12.39
C VAL A 297 -42.25 -55.98 -12.69
N VAL A 298 -42.04 -54.80 -13.29
CA VAL A 298 -40.71 -54.21 -13.55
C VAL A 298 -40.02 -53.84 -12.24
N CYS A 299 -38.72 -54.09 -12.14
CA CYS A 299 -37.90 -53.60 -11.02
C CYS A 299 -36.70 -52.79 -11.47
N ALA A 300 -36.07 -52.10 -10.53
CA ALA A 300 -34.87 -51.34 -10.75
C ALA A 300 -33.77 -51.76 -9.76
N VAL A 301 -32.54 -51.68 -10.24
CA VAL A 301 -31.34 -51.80 -9.42
C VAL A 301 -30.69 -50.43 -9.38
N SER A 302 -30.35 -50.00 -8.18
CA SER A 302 -29.41 -48.91 -7.96
C SER A 302 -28.15 -49.48 -7.31
N ALA A 303 -26.97 -49.02 -7.71
CA ALA A 303 -25.74 -49.41 -7.04
C ALA A 303 -24.82 -48.21 -6.83
N VAL A 304 -24.06 -48.23 -5.73
CA VAL A 304 -23.06 -47.21 -5.39
C VAL A 304 -21.70 -47.87 -5.22
N LYS A 305 -20.69 -47.36 -5.91
CA LYS A 305 -19.31 -47.82 -5.76
C LYS A 305 -18.75 -47.36 -4.42
N ILE A 306 -18.28 -48.30 -3.61
CA ILE A 306 -17.58 -48.06 -2.35
C ILE A 306 -16.08 -48.13 -2.64
N GLY A 307 -15.33 -47.09 -2.26
CA GLY A 307 -13.92 -46.92 -2.66
C GLY A 307 -13.76 -46.39 -4.08
#